data_AF-A0A510E0J6-F1
#
_entry.id   AF-A0A510E0J6-F1
#
_cell.length_a   1.000
_cell.length_b   1.000
_cell.length_c   1.000
_cell.angle_alpha   90.00
_cell.angle_beta   90.00
_cell.angle_gamma   90.00
#
_symmetry.space_group_name_H-M   'P 1'
#
loop_
_entity.id
_entity.type
_entity.pdbx_description
1 polymer ?
#
loop_
_entity_poly.entity_id
_entity_poly.type
_entity_poly.pdbx_seq_one_letter_code
_entity_poly.pdbx_strand_id
1 'polypeptide(L)'
;MKEIEPWGVNVPFLLLGLAYWCAGGVSLFEGLAFHPLFMMIGTYSIYFGMFQRLFFPARNYLPLHLASLVLLAVPVYPLQAFASVSLVGVEVWGVKDIRSYGTRFPVNWLVLSSPVASVVAWLLYPLDVWVLVVPLLLYLLGVNVGVFSATLGLKPKFGWRQFPVLGMVVLTGVLPSLFPALVVAYTVWLFLGTRRFKFNLTALLSLLTPVVASISSLSMGEEIHAFALGMMAPFFFSCITYSTSRYNYGRTVPVPVLLLSSYLLRSFDLWFSSLLFILSTLYFIYMTKDNFTLTTVRSGMASKYVRPPH
;
A
#
# COMPACT_ATOMS: atom_id res chain seq x y z
N MET A 1 23.51 -24.47 -10.89
CA MET A 1 22.35 -23.72 -10.37
C MET A 1 22.06 -22.60 -11.36
N LYS A 2 20.82 -22.40 -11.82
CA LYS A 2 20.47 -21.22 -12.63
C LYS A 2 20.67 -20.00 -11.74
N GLU A 3 21.55 -19.10 -12.16
CA GLU A 3 21.81 -17.85 -11.45
C GLU A 3 20.49 -17.07 -11.34
N ILE A 4 20.12 -16.70 -10.12
CA ILE A 4 18.90 -15.95 -9.87
C ILE A 4 19.18 -14.53 -10.35
N GLU A 5 18.80 -14.22 -11.59
CA GLU A 5 18.93 -12.87 -12.10
C GLU A 5 17.95 -11.95 -11.35
N PRO A 6 18.45 -10.92 -10.66
CA PRO A 6 17.61 -10.05 -9.86
C PRO A 6 16.70 -9.15 -10.71
N TRP A 7 15.57 -8.69 -10.15
CA TRP A 7 14.60 -7.80 -10.82
C TRP A 7 13.85 -6.92 -9.81
N GLY A 8 13.92 -5.59 -10.00
CA GLY A 8 13.23 -4.60 -9.17
C GLY A 8 11.79 -4.37 -9.58
N VAL A 9 10.96 -5.42 -9.48
CA VAL A 9 9.58 -5.43 -10.00
C VAL A 9 8.73 -4.25 -9.53
N ASN A 10 8.92 -3.77 -8.31
CA ASN A 10 8.09 -2.71 -7.74
C ASN A 10 8.38 -1.32 -8.35
N VAL A 11 9.57 -1.08 -8.91
CA VAL A 11 9.99 0.28 -9.31
C VAL A 11 9.13 0.84 -10.45
N PRO A 12 8.88 0.13 -11.58
CA PRO A 12 8.01 0.63 -12.64
C PRO A 12 6.59 0.94 -12.15
N PHE A 13 6.06 0.13 -11.23
CA PHE A 13 4.73 0.32 -10.65
C PHE A 13 4.66 1.54 -9.71
N LEU A 14 5.72 1.78 -8.92
CA LEU A 14 5.81 2.99 -8.10
C LEU A 14 5.83 4.25 -8.97
N LEU A 15 6.60 4.23 -10.06
CA LEU A 15 6.64 5.35 -11.02
C LEU A 15 5.28 5.58 -11.67
N LEU A 16 4.61 4.52 -12.13
CA LEU A 16 3.25 4.60 -12.67
C LEU A 16 2.26 5.16 -11.63
N GLY A 17 2.38 4.71 -10.39
CA GLY A 17 1.56 5.19 -9.27
C GLY A 17 1.69 6.69 -9.04
N LEU A 18 2.93 7.18 -8.97
CA LEU A 18 3.21 8.60 -8.81
C LEU A 18 2.72 9.43 -10.01
N ALA A 19 2.88 8.93 -11.24
CA ALA A 19 2.39 9.60 -12.43
C ALA A 19 0.86 9.77 -12.41
N TYR A 20 0.13 8.72 -12.01
CA TYR A 20 -1.33 8.78 -11.87
C TYR A 20 -1.80 9.65 -10.71
N TRP A 21 -1.09 9.68 -9.58
CA TRP A 21 -1.39 10.64 -8.52
C TRP A 21 -1.19 12.09 -8.97
N CYS A 22 -0.14 12.37 -9.76
CA CYS A 22 0.04 13.68 -10.38
C CYS A 22 -1.11 14.01 -11.33
N ALA A 23 -1.50 13.08 -12.22
CA ALA A 23 -2.63 13.27 -13.14
C ALA A 23 -3.95 13.49 -12.39
N GLY A 24 -4.18 12.75 -11.30
CA GLY A 24 -5.32 12.94 -10.40
C GLY A 24 -5.31 14.32 -9.73
N GLY A 25 -4.15 14.79 -9.27
CA GLY A 25 -3.98 16.14 -8.73
C GLY A 25 -4.30 17.22 -9.75
N VAL A 26 -3.76 17.14 -10.97
CA VAL A 26 -4.09 18.07 -12.07
C VAL A 26 -5.58 18.03 -12.39
N SER A 27 -6.16 16.84 -12.50
CA SER A 27 -7.61 16.67 -12.74
C SER A 27 -8.47 17.35 -11.67
N LEU A 28 -8.04 17.40 -10.42
CA LEU A 28 -8.76 18.08 -9.34
C LEU A 28 -8.81 19.60 -9.55
N PHE A 29 -7.66 20.21 -9.87
CA PHE A 29 -7.55 21.66 -10.04
C PHE A 29 -8.16 22.16 -11.36
N GLU A 30 -8.18 21.32 -12.40
CA GLU A 30 -8.82 21.60 -13.68
C GLU A 30 -10.34 21.29 -13.66
N GLY A 31 -10.89 20.83 -12.53
CA GLY A 31 -12.32 20.51 -12.40
C GLY A 31 -12.79 19.30 -13.24
N LEU A 32 -11.87 18.40 -13.60
CA LEU A 32 -12.16 17.22 -14.40
C LEU A 32 -12.63 16.05 -13.52
N ALA A 33 -13.60 15.27 -14.02
CA ALA A 33 -14.21 14.15 -13.29
C ALA A 33 -13.28 12.93 -13.07
N PHE A 34 -12.04 12.97 -13.56
CA PHE A 34 -11.13 11.82 -13.52
C PHE A 34 -10.33 11.69 -12.21
N HIS A 35 -10.42 12.67 -11.30
CA HIS A 35 -9.63 12.69 -10.07
C HIS A 35 -9.74 11.38 -9.27
N PRO A 36 -10.93 10.87 -8.90
CA PRO A 36 -11.04 9.64 -8.10
C PRO A 36 -10.45 8.42 -8.83
N LEU A 37 -10.70 8.29 -10.14
CA LEU A 37 -10.22 7.18 -10.95
C LEU A 37 -8.69 7.16 -11.02
N PHE A 38 -8.06 8.30 -11.33
CA PHE A 38 -6.61 8.39 -11.39
C PHE A 38 -5.94 8.18 -10.04
N MET A 39 -6.52 8.71 -8.96
CA MET A 39 -6.01 8.44 -7.61
C MET A 39 -6.05 6.94 -7.28
N MET A 40 -7.13 6.24 -7.65
CA MET A 40 -7.24 4.79 -7.43
C MET A 40 -6.30 3.98 -8.33
N ILE A 41 -6.20 4.27 -9.64
CA ILE A 41 -5.25 3.56 -10.51
C ILE A 41 -3.81 3.74 -10.01
N GLY A 42 -3.46 4.96 -9.58
CA GLY A 42 -2.14 5.22 -9.02
C GLY A 42 -1.88 4.41 -7.75
N THR A 43 -2.86 4.34 -6.86
CA THR A 43 -2.80 3.54 -5.65
C THR A 43 -2.70 2.04 -5.93
N TYR A 44 -3.49 1.52 -6.87
CA TYR A 44 -3.45 0.12 -7.28
C TYR A 44 -2.11 -0.24 -7.93
N SER A 45 -1.50 0.69 -8.67
CA SER A 45 -0.15 0.52 -9.20
C SER A 45 0.85 0.30 -8.07
N ILE A 46 0.86 1.16 -7.05
CA ILE A 46 1.73 1.01 -5.87
C ILE A 46 1.47 -0.33 -5.16
N TYR A 47 0.19 -0.68 -4.95
CA TYR A 47 -0.23 -1.96 -4.38
C TYR A 47 0.34 -3.15 -5.16
N PHE A 48 0.14 -3.20 -6.49
CA PHE A 48 0.58 -4.31 -7.34
C PHE A 48 2.09 -4.49 -7.30
N GLY A 49 2.84 -3.41 -7.46
CA GLY A 49 4.29 -3.46 -7.43
C GLY A 49 4.82 -3.99 -6.09
N MET A 50 4.22 -3.56 -4.99
CA MET A 50 4.63 -4.01 -3.66
C MET A 50 4.18 -5.44 -3.33
N PHE A 51 3.01 -5.85 -3.82
CA PHE A 51 2.53 -7.23 -3.68
C PHE A 51 3.41 -8.20 -4.47
N GLN A 52 3.74 -7.89 -5.73
CA GLN A 52 4.59 -8.74 -6.58
C GLN A 52 5.98 -8.94 -6.00
N ARG A 53 6.50 -7.95 -5.27
CA ARG A 53 7.78 -8.04 -4.57
C ARG A 53 7.80 -9.08 -3.43
N LEU A 54 6.65 -9.53 -2.93
CA LEU A 54 6.58 -10.56 -1.90
C LEU A 54 7.04 -11.93 -2.39
N PHE A 55 6.99 -12.19 -3.70
CA PHE A 55 7.38 -13.46 -4.29
C PHE A 55 8.76 -13.37 -4.92
N PHE A 56 9.66 -14.26 -4.50
CA PHE A 56 11.03 -14.34 -5.00
C PHE A 56 11.33 -15.75 -5.53
N PRO A 57 12.08 -15.87 -6.65
CA PRO A 57 12.63 -14.79 -7.47
C PRO A 57 11.61 -14.18 -8.42
N ALA A 58 11.51 -12.84 -8.44
CA ALA A 58 10.47 -12.11 -9.18
C ALA A 58 10.50 -12.34 -10.69
N ARG A 59 11.63 -12.78 -11.26
CA ARG A 59 11.75 -13.03 -12.70
C ARG A 59 10.97 -14.25 -13.19
N ASN A 60 10.67 -15.21 -12.32
CA ASN A 60 9.84 -16.37 -12.69
C ASN A 60 8.46 -15.94 -13.19
N TYR A 61 7.96 -14.82 -12.68
CA TYR A 61 6.62 -14.31 -12.96
C TYR A 61 6.62 -13.09 -13.91
N LEU A 62 7.75 -12.81 -14.58
CA LEU A 62 7.93 -11.63 -15.42
C LEU A 62 6.80 -11.41 -16.45
N PRO A 63 6.28 -12.43 -17.16
CA PRO A 63 5.18 -12.23 -18.10
C PRO A 63 3.94 -11.65 -17.43
N LEU A 64 3.58 -12.15 -16.25
CA LEU A 64 2.42 -11.68 -15.49
C LEU A 64 2.66 -10.30 -14.86
N HIS A 65 3.90 -10.01 -14.44
CA HIS A 65 4.31 -8.67 -14.01
C HIS A 65 4.11 -7.65 -15.13
N LEU A 66 4.64 -7.92 -16.32
CA LEU A 66 4.51 -7.04 -17.48
C LEU A 66 3.05 -6.89 -17.92
N ALA A 67 2.30 -7.98 -17.97
CA ALA A 67 0.87 -7.94 -18.29
C ALA A 67 0.11 -7.03 -17.31
N SER A 68 0.34 -7.19 -16.01
CA SER A 68 -0.31 -6.34 -15.00
C SER A 68 0.11 -4.87 -15.13
N LEU A 69 1.38 -4.57 -15.40
CA LEU A 69 1.88 -3.20 -15.56
C LEU A 69 1.25 -2.51 -16.77
N VAL A 70 1.22 -3.18 -17.93
CA VAL A 70 0.66 -2.65 -19.17
C VAL A 70 -0.84 -2.42 -19.04
N LEU A 71 -1.56 -3.38 -18.44
CA LEU A 71 -3.01 -3.27 -18.23
C LEU A 71 -3.36 -2.14 -17.25
N LEU A 72 -2.60 -1.98 -16.15
CA LEU A 72 -2.78 -0.86 -15.22
C LEU A 72 -2.50 0.49 -15.88
N ALA A 73 -1.51 0.55 -16.78
CA ALA A 73 -1.09 1.79 -17.42
C ALA A 73 -2.18 2.42 -18.31
N VAL A 74 -3.19 1.66 -18.73
CA VAL A 74 -4.32 2.16 -19.52
C VAL A 74 -5.51 2.45 -18.58
N PRO A 75 -5.99 3.70 -18.47
CA PRO A 75 -6.95 4.10 -17.43
C PRO A 75 -8.40 3.73 -17.76
N VAL A 76 -8.65 2.44 -18.00
CA VAL A 76 -9.94 1.89 -18.42
C VAL A 76 -10.32 0.77 -17.45
N TYR A 77 -11.44 0.93 -16.73
CA TYR A 77 -11.79 0.08 -15.58
C TYR A 77 -11.79 -1.45 -15.84
N PRO A 78 -12.23 -1.98 -17.00
CA PRO A 78 -12.15 -3.42 -17.27
C PRO A 78 -10.71 -3.90 -17.35
N LEU A 79 -9.79 -3.08 -17.86
CA LEU A 79 -8.37 -3.43 -17.91
C LEU A 79 -7.75 -3.50 -16.51
N GLN A 80 -8.26 -2.73 -15.55
CA GLN A 80 -7.86 -2.81 -14.15
C GLN A 80 -8.30 -4.13 -13.49
N ALA A 81 -9.48 -4.63 -13.86
CA ALA A 81 -9.94 -5.97 -13.46
C ALA A 81 -9.03 -7.07 -14.06
N PHE A 82 -8.71 -6.98 -15.35
CA PHE A 82 -7.77 -7.92 -15.99
C PHE A 82 -6.36 -7.85 -15.40
N ALA A 83 -5.88 -6.65 -15.04
CA ALA A 83 -4.62 -6.49 -14.33
C ALA A 83 -4.66 -7.25 -13.00
N SER A 84 -5.76 -7.16 -12.26
CA SER A 84 -5.97 -7.89 -11.01
C SER A 84 -5.99 -9.41 -11.21
N VAL A 85 -6.56 -9.91 -12.31
CA VAL A 85 -6.48 -11.33 -12.68
C VAL A 85 -5.03 -11.76 -12.91
N SER A 86 -4.23 -10.94 -13.59
CA SER A 86 -2.79 -11.20 -13.75
C SER A 86 -2.07 -11.26 -12.40
N LEU A 87 -2.44 -10.38 -11.45
CA LEU A 87 -1.90 -10.38 -10.09
C LEU A 87 -2.26 -11.66 -9.32
N VAL A 88 -3.50 -12.15 -9.43
CA VAL A 88 -3.92 -13.46 -8.87
C VAL A 88 -3.08 -14.58 -9.47
N GLY A 89 -2.79 -14.52 -10.78
CA GLY A 89 -1.88 -15.47 -11.42
C GLY A 89 -0.48 -15.48 -10.79
N VAL A 90 0.09 -14.30 -10.50
CA VAL A 90 1.37 -14.17 -9.79
C VAL A 90 1.28 -14.79 -8.40
N GLU A 91 0.20 -14.53 -7.67
CA GLU A 91 0.00 -15.09 -6.33
C GLU A 91 -0.04 -16.62 -6.36
N VAL A 92 -0.88 -17.21 -7.21
CA VAL A 92 -1.05 -18.67 -7.31
C VAL A 92 0.28 -19.34 -7.66
N TRP A 93 1.01 -18.79 -8.62
CA TRP A 93 2.32 -19.32 -9.00
C TRP A 93 3.34 -19.13 -7.87
N GLY A 94 3.40 -17.94 -7.28
CA GLY A 94 4.31 -17.62 -6.17
C GLY A 94 4.10 -18.50 -4.95
N VAL A 95 2.86 -18.75 -4.55
CA VAL A 95 2.54 -19.65 -3.43
C VAL A 95 2.92 -21.10 -3.76
N LYS A 96 2.72 -21.55 -5.01
CA LYS A 96 3.13 -22.87 -5.47
C LYS A 96 4.66 -23.05 -5.39
N ASP A 97 5.41 -22.06 -5.88
CA ASP A 97 6.88 -22.07 -5.85
C ASP A 97 7.39 -22.11 -4.40
N ILE A 98 6.86 -21.28 -3.49
CA ILE A 98 7.28 -21.26 -2.08
C ILE A 98 7.03 -22.61 -1.39
N ARG A 99 5.90 -23.25 -1.64
CA ARG A 99 5.60 -24.59 -1.11
C ARG A 99 6.59 -25.63 -1.62
N SER A 100 7.02 -25.53 -2.87
CA SER A 100 8.00 -26.45 -3.47
C SER A 100 9.38 -26.35 -2.80
N TYR A 101 9.74 -25.17 -2.26
CA TYR A 101 11.00 -24.96 -1.53
C TYR A 101 10.99 -25.50 -0.09
N GLY A 102 9.91 -26.15 0.36
CA GLY A 102 9.83 -26.77 1.70
C GLY A 102 9.74 -25.79 2.87
N THR A 103 9.60 -24.49 2.60
CA THR A 103 9.52 -23.47 3.66
C THR A 103 8.10 -23.32 4.19
N ARG A 104 7.96 -23.10 5.51
CA ARG A 104 6.66 -22.76 6.12
C ARG A 104 6.28 -21.34 5.74
N PHE A 105 5.49 -21.18 4.69
CA PHE A 105 4.95 -19.88 4.29
C PHE A 105 4.02 -19.33 5.39
N PRO A 106 4.33 -18.16 6.00
CA PRO A 106 3.44 -17.56 6.99
C PRO A 106 2.17 -17.10 6.27
N VAL A 107 1.05 -17.78 6.53
CA VAL A 107 -0.21 -17.49 5.86
C VAL A 107 -0.76 -16.15 6.37
N ASN A 108 -0.59 -15.11 5.57
CA ASN A 108 -1.15 -13.79 5.82
C ASN A 108 -2.46 -13.65 5.03
N TRP A 109 -3.58 -14.07 5.61
CA TRP A 109 -4.87 -14.12 4.93
C TRP A 109 -5.35 -12.74 4.47
N LEU A 110 -5.01 -11.67 5.18
CA LEU A 110 -5.31 -10.30 4.76
C LEU A 110 -4.60 -9.97 3.44
N VAL A 111 -3.31 -10.28 3.32
CA VAL A 111 -2.55 -10.01 2.09
C VAL A 111 -3.00 -10.94 0.96
N LEU A 112 -3.14 -12.23 1.22
CA LEU A 112 -3.47 -13.23 0.18
C LEU A 112 -4.92 -13.13 -0.33
N SER A 113 -5.84 -12.56 0.45
CA SER A 113 -7.20 -12.29 -0.06
C SER A 113 -7.28 -11.03 -0.92
N SER A 114 -6.28 -10.13 -0.85
CA SER A 114 -6.32 -8.83 -1.53
C SER A 114 -6.39 -8.91 -3.06
N PRO A 115 -5.67 -9.80 -3.78
CA PRO A 115 -5.74 -9.83 -5.25
C PRO A 115 -7.08 -10.34 -5.77
N VAL A 116 -7.65 -11.36 -5.11
CA VAL A 116 -8.99 -11.87 -5.45
C VAL A 116 -10.05 -10.81 -5.18
N ALA A 117 -9.97 -10.13 -4.03
CA ALA A 117 -10.85 -9.02 -3.71
C ALA A 117 -10.68 -7.85 -4.72
N SER A 118 -9.47 -7.62 -5.24
CA SER A 118 -9.19 -6.62 -6.26
C SER A 118 -9.94 -6.89 -7.57
N VAL A 119 -9.98 -8.15 -8.02
CA VAL A 119 -10.78 -8.54 -9.20
C VAL A 119 -12.25 -8.20 -8.99
N VAL A 120 -12.82 -8.64 -7.87
CA VAL A 120 -14.23 -8.39 -7.54
C VAL A 120 -14.51 -6.89 -7.43
N ALA A 121 -13.63 -6.15 -6.77
CA ALA A 121 -13.81 -4.72 -6.56
C ALA A 121 -13.80 -3.92 -7.87
N TRP A 122 -12.93 -4.24 -8.82
CA TRP A 122 -12.93 -3.58 -10.13
C TRP A 122 -14.14 -3.92 -11.00
N LEU A 123 -14.71 -5.12 -10.84
CA LEU A 123 -15.98 -5.47 -11.50
C LEU A 123 -17.17 -4.69 -10.91
N LEU A 124 -17.13 -4.41 -9.61
CA LEU A 124 -18.17 -3.67 -8.88
C LEU A 124 -17.93 -2.16 -8.83
N TYR A 125 -16.77 -1.67 -9.28
CA TYR A 125 -16.41 -0.25 -9.29
C TYR A 125 -17.48 0.69 -9.88
N PRO A 126 -18.19 0.33 -10.97
CA PRO A 126 -19.27 1.18 -11.50
C PRO A 126 -20.40 1.47 -10.50
N LEU A 127 -20.53 0.68 -9.42
CA LEU A 127 -21.55 0.87 -8.39
C LEU A 127 -21.11 1.89 -7.34
N ASP A 128 -19.86 1.78 -6.86
CA ASP A 128 -19.30 2.68 -5.85
C ASP A 128 -17.76 2.61 -5.84
N VAL A 129 -17.10 3.77 -5.75
CA VAL A 129 -15.64 3.90 -5.64
C VAL A 129 -15.13 3.24 -4.35
N TRP A 130 -15.92 3.25 -3.28
CA TRP A 130 -15.52 2.68 -2.00
C TRP A 130 -15.26 1.18 -2.06
N VAL A 131 -15.87 0.44 -2.99
CA VAL A 131 -15.60 -1.00 -3.13
C VAL A 131 -14.11 -1.26 -3.42
N LEU A 132 -13.44 -0.33 -4.11
CA LEU A 132 -12.00 -0.38 -4.38
C LEU A 132 -11.13 -0.19 -3.13
N VAL A 133 -11.68 0.31 -2.02
CA VAL A 133 -10.97 0.47 -0.74
C VAL A 133 -10.77 -0.88 -0.05
N VAL A 134 -11.71 -1.82 -0.22
CA VAL A 134 -11.69 -3.15 0.42
C VAL A 134 -10.40 -3.94 0.16
N PRO A 135 -9.99 -4.22 -1.08
CA PRO A 135 -8.74 -4.94 -1.34
C PRO A 135 -7.49 -4.19 -0.86
N LEU A 136 -7.51 -2.85 -0.91
CA LEU A 136 -6.42 -2.03 -0.39
C LEU A 136 -6.32 -2.13 1.13
N LEU A 137 -7.44 -2.13 1.86
CA LEU A 137 -7.46 -2.36 3.31
C LEU A 137 -6.92 -3.74 3.66
N LEU A 138 -7.35 -4.78 2.95
CA LEU A 138 -6.83 -6.14 3.13
C LEU A 138 -5.30 -6.15 2.98
N TYR A 139 -4.76 -5.56 1.91
CA TYR A 139 -3.33 -5.48 1.70
C TYR A 139 -2.60 -4.65 2.77
N LEU A 140 -3.06 -3.42 3.00
CA LEU A 140 -2.41 -2.43 3.86
C LEU A 140 -2.38 -2.87 5.32
N LEU A 141 -3.50 -3.35 5.86
CA LEU A 141 -3.56 -3.91 7.20
C LEU A 141 -2.66 -5.15 7.29
N GLY A 142 -2.73 -6.04 6.30
CA GLY A 142 -1.98 -7.29 6.29
C GLY A 142 -0.47 -7.11 6.27
N VAL A 143 0.09 -6.28 5.40
CA VAL A 143 1.54 -6.08 5.28
C VAL A 143 2.10 -5.30 6.49
N ASN A 144 1.35 -4.33 7.01
CA ASN A 144 1.82 -3.50 8.11
C ASN A 144 1.84 -4.23 9.47
N VAL A 145 1.17 -5.39 9.63
CA VAL A 145 1.41 -6.29 10.77
C VAL A 145 2.90 -6.60 10.90
N GLY A 146 3.58 -6.91 9.79
CA GLY A 146 5.01 -7.23 9.76
C GLY A 146 5.88 -6.02 10.11
N VAL A 147 5.56 -4.85 9.56
CA VAL A 147 6.27 -3.58 9.82
C VAL A 147 6.20 -3.25 11.30
N PHE A 148 5.00 -3.16 11.88
CA PHE A 148 4.83 -2.80 13.29
C PHE A 148 5.38 -3.86 14.25
N SER A 149 5.30 -5.15 13.89
CA SER A 149 5.95 -6.19 14.69
C SER A 149 7.47 -5.97 14.76
N ALA A 150 8.09 -5.58 13.65
CA ALA A 150 9.53 -5.38 13.58
C ALA A 150 10.00 -4.03 14.17
N THR A 151 9.21 -2.97 14.02
CA THR A 151 9.61 -1.61 14.44
C THR A 151 9.13 -1.23 15.83
N LEU A 152 7.94 -1.68 16.23
CA LEU A 152 7.33 -1.40 17.54
C LEU A 152 7.41 -2.60 18.51
N GLY A 153 7.89 -3.75 18.04
CA GLY A 153 7.96 -4.97 18.86
C GLY A 153 6.60 -5.61 19.12
N LEU A 154 5.58 -5.27 18.33
CA LEU A 154 4.24 -5.85 18.47
C LEU A 154 4.26 -7.36 18.18
N LYS A 155 3.35 -8.10 18.79
CA LYS A 155 3.24 -9.53 18.52
C LYS A 155 2.69 -9.76 17.11
N PRO A 156 3.39 -10.49 16.22
CA PRO A 156 2.87 -10.78 14.89
C PRO A 156 1.63 -11.67 14.97
N LYS A 157 0.60 -11.32 14.20
CA LYS A 157 -0.68 -12.03 14.16
C LYS A 157 -1.01 -12.41 12.72
N PHE A 158 -0.72 -13.66 12.39
CA PHE A 158 -0.98 -14.27 11.09
C PHE A 158 -1.95 -15.46 11.21
N GLY A 159 -2.42 -15.97 10.08
CA GLY A 159 -3.33 -17.11 10.01
C GLY A 159 -4.70 -16.79 10.59
N TRP A 160 -5.30 -17.75 11.30
CA TRP A 160 -6.67 -17.67 11.81
C TRP A 160 -6.99 -16.43 12.66
N ARG A 161 -5.97 -15.84 13.31
CA ARG A 161 -6.14 -14.62 14.11
C ARG A 161 -6.54 -13.39 13.30
N GLN A 162 -6.41 -13.43 11.97
CA GLN A 162 -6.73 -12.32 11.08
C GLN A 162 -8.19 -12.31 10.60
N PHE A 163 -8.95 -13.40 10.79
CA PHE A 163 -10.34 -13.51 10.33
C PHE A 163 -11.27 -12.43 10.90
N PRO A 164 -11.17 -12.01 12.19
CA PRO A 164 -11.99 -10.91 12.68
C PRO A 164 -11.76 -9.60 11.93
N VAL A 165 -10.49 -9.28 11.63
CA VAL A 165 -10.13 -8.08 10.86
C VAL A 165 -10.62 -8.21 9.42
N LEU A 166 -10.44 -9.38 8.81
CA LEU A 166 -10.91 -9.68 7.45
C LEU A 166 -12.43 -9.49 7.33
N GLY A 167 -13.20 -10.03 8.28
CA GLY A 167 -14.66 -9.86 8.32
C GLY A 167 -15.06 -8.39 8.44
N MET A 168 -14.41 -7.62 9.32
CA MET A 168 -14.64 -6.19 9.45
C MET A 168 -14.32 -5.43 8.15
N VAL A 169 -13.22 -5.77 7.45
CA VAL A 169 -12.89 -5.15 6.15
C VAL A 169 -13.96 -5.44 5.09
N VAL A 170 -14.46 -6.68 5.00
CA VAL A 170 -15.55 -7.01 4.07
C VAL A 170 -16.81 -6.22 4.42
N LEU A 171 -17.16 -6.11 5.71
CA LEU A 171 -18.31 -5.32 6.16
C LEU A 171 -18.17 -3.83 5.81
N THR A 172 -16.96 -3.26 5.88
CA THR A 172 -16.76 -1.87 5.45
C THR A 172 -17.06 -1.66 3.97
N GLY A 173 -16.96 -2.69 3.13
CA GLY A 173 -17.32 -2.59 1.71
C GLY A 173 -18.81 -2.35 1.47
N VAL A 174 -19.67 -2.76 2.41
CA VAL A 174 -21.13 -2.57 2.35
C VAL A 174 -21.56 -1.37 3.19
N LEU A 175 -20.88 -1.14 4.32
CA LEU A 175 -21.18 -0.06 5.25
C LEU A 175 -19.90 0.75 5.54
N PRO A 176 -19.57 1.76 4.70
CA PRO A 176 -18.36 2.57 4.83
C PRO A 176 -18.19 3.23 6.21
N SER A 177 -19.30 3.56 6.87
CA SER A 177 -19.32 4.15 8.22
C SER A 177 -18.71 3.25 9.31
N LEU A 178 -18.49 1.96 9.03
CA LEU A 178 -17.72 1.06 9.92
C LEU A 178 -16.20 1.27 9.84
N PHE A 179 -15.71 2.08 8.89
CA PHE A 179 -14.28 2.32 8.69
C PHE A 179 -13.58 2.76 9.99
N PRO A 180 -14.06 3.74 10.77
CA PRO A 180 -13.40 4.15 12.01
C PRO A 180 -13.34 3.04 13.06
N ALA A 181 -14.43 2.27 13.18
CA ALA A 181 -14.48 1.11 14.08
C ALA A 181 -13.45 0.05 13.68
N LEU A 182 -13.31 -0.25 12.37
CA LEU A 182 -12.28 -1.14 11.85
C LEU A 182 -10.87 -0.66 12.22
N VAL A 183 -10.55 0.63 12.01
CA VAL A 183 -9.21 1.17 12.27
C VAL A 183 -8.86 1.11 13.76
N VAL A 184 -9.77 1.52 14.63
CA VAL A 184 -9.58 1.47 16.09
C VAL A 184 -9.44 0.02 16.55
N ALA A 185 -10.32 -0.87 16.12
CA ALA A 185 -10.27 -2.28 16.47
C ALA A 185 -8.98 -2.95 16.00
N TYR A 186 -8.51 -2.65 14.79
CA TYR A 186 -7.24 -3.14 14.26
C TYR A 186 -6.06 -2.67 15.11
N THR A 187 -6.00 -1.38 15.46
CA THR A 187 -4.93 -0.83 16.30
C THR A 187 -4.91 -1.49 17.67
N VAL A 188 -6.05 -1.56 18.36
CA VAL A 188 -6.16 -2.28 19.65
C VAL A 188 -5.73 -3.73 19.49
N TRP A 189 -6.22 -4.41 18.45
CA TRP A 189 -5.87 -5.78 18.15
C TRP A 189 -4.37 -5.95 17.96
N LEU A 190 -3.64 -5.06 17.30
CA LEU A 190 -2.17 -5.17 17.20
C LEU A 190 -1.46 -5.15 18.56
N PHE A 191 -1.94 -4.34 19.51
CA PHE A 191 -1.34 -4.23 20.84
C PHE A 191 -1.64 -5.43 21.74
N LEU A 192 -2.79 -6.10 21.57
CA LEU A 192 -3.19 -7.22 22.44
C LEU A 192 -2.15 -8.34 22.49
N GLY A 193 -1.64 -8.62 23.69
CA GLY A 193 -0.67 -9.68 23.97
C GLY A 193 0.79 -9.30 23.67
N THR A 194 1.08 -8.02 23.41
CA THR A 194 2.44 -7.49 23.28
C THR A 194 3.06 -7.31 24.66
N ARG A 195 4.19 -7.99 24.91
CA ARG A 195 4.88 -7.96 26.23
C ARG A 195 6.01 -6.92 26.31
N ARG A 196 6.61 -6.56 25.17
CA ARG A 196 7.75 -5.62 25.11
C ARG A 196 7.54 -4.67 23.94
N PHE A 197 7.26 -3.41 24.27
CA PHE A 197 7.11 -2.35 23.29
C PHE A 197 8.48 -1.72 22.98
N LYS A 198 8.79 -1.55 21.70
CA LYS A 198 9.96 -0.80 21.23
C LYS A 198 9.50 0.54 20.72
N PHE A 199 10.01 1.63 21.30
CA PHE A 199 9.62 2.95 20.84
C PHE A 199 10.26 3.25 19.47
N ASN A 200 9.43 3.56 18.48
CA ASN A 200 9.84 4.11 17.19
C ASN A 200 8.80 5.15 16.76
N LEU A 201 9.21 6.43 16.72
CA LEU A 201 8.28 7.53 16.49
C LEU A 201 7.61 7.46 15.11
N THR A 202 8.36 7.18 14.04
CA THR A 202 7.79 7.02 12.69
C THR A 202 6.71 5.95 12.69
N ALA A 203 6.99 4.78 13.25
CA ALA A 203 6.05 3.67 13.27
C ALA A 203 4.82 3.98 14.12
N LEU A 204 5.02 4.61 15.28
CA LEU A 204 3.94 4.99 16.17
C LEU A 204 3.01 6.02 15.51
N LEU A 205 3.56 7.08 14.91
CA LEU A 205 2.77 8.07 14.19
C LEU A 205 2.08 7.46 12.97
N SER A 206 2.77 6.60 12.22
CA SER A 206 2.15 5.89 11.10
C SER A 206 0.96 5.04 11.53
N LEU A 207 0.98 4.46 12.74
CA LEU A 207 -0.13 3.68 13.30
C LEU A 207 -1.26 4.56 13.87
N LEU A 208 -0.93 5.72 14.46
CA LEU A 208 -1.90 6.62 15.10
C LEU A 208 -2.59 7.57 14.11
N THR A 209 -1.91 8.02 13.05
CA THR A 209 -2.50 8.87 12.01
C THR A 209 -3.82 8.31 11.45
N PRO A 210 -3.92 7.01 11.09
CA PRO A 210 -5.18 6.43 10.66
C PRO A 210 -6.28 6.47 11.72
N VAL A 211 -5.94 6.29 13.00
CA VAL A 211 -6.91 6.35 14.10
C VAL A 211 -7.50 7.75 14.21
N VAL A 212 -6.65 8.78 14.21
CA VAL A 212 -7.10 10.17 14.29
C VAL A 212 -7.93 10.53 13.05
N ALA A 213 -7.42 10.25 11.85
CA ALA A 213 -8.12 10.59 10.61
C ALA A 213 -9.48 9.88 10.49
N SER A 214 -9.55 8.59 10.83
CA SER A 214 -10.82 7.85 10.76
C SER A 214 -11.82 8.29 11.82
N ILE A 215 -11.42 8.62 13.05
CA ILE A 215 -12.34 9.18 14.05
C ILE A 215 -12.84 10.55 13.59
N SER A 216 -11.94 11.41 13.07
CA SER A 216 -12.30 12.72 12.53
C SER A 216 -13.24 12.62 11.32
N SER A 217 -13.24 11.52 10.57
CA SER A 217 -14.17 11.35 9.45
C SER A 217 -15.63 11.28 9.89
N LEU A 218 -15.91 10.86 11.14
CA LEU A 218 -17.27 10.84 11.68
C LEU A 218 -17.90 12.24 11.78
N SER A 219 -17.10 13.27 12.04
CA SER A 219 -17.58 14.65 12.10
C SER A 219 -17.46 15.38 10.76
N MET A 220 -16.46 15.03 9.94
CA MET A 220 -16.21 15.68 8.65
C MET A 220 -16.97 15.03 7.48
N GLY A 221 -17.58 13.86 7.68
CA GLY A 221 -18.44 13.15 6.71
C GLY A 221 -17.72 12.59 5.47
N GLU A 222 -16.41 12.33 5.57
CA GLU A 222 -15.53 12.11 4.42
C GLU A 222 -14.54 10.96 4.64
N GLU A 223 -15.04 9.73 4.52
CA GLU A 223 -14.30 8.50 4.78
C GLU A 223 -13.25 8.21 3.71
N ILE A 224 -13.50 8.52 2.44
CA ILE A 224 -12.57 8.18 1.34
C ILE A 224 -11.26 8.97 1.45
N HIS A 225 -11.34 10.24 1.84
CA HIS A 225 -10.17 11.06 2.11
C HIS A 225 -9.46 10.65 3.40
N ALA A 226 -10.22 10.24 4.44
CA ALA A 226 -9.65 9.70 5.67
C ALA A 226 -8.89 8.39 5.39
N PHE A 227 -9.40 7.54 4.52
CA PHE A 227 -8.70 6.38 4.01
C PHE A 227 -7.45 6.78 3.21
N ALA A 228 -7.59 7.62 2.19
CA ALA A 228 -6.49 7.94 1.27
C ALA A 228 -5.31 8.66 1.97
N LEU A 229 -5.59 9.74 2.70
CA LEU A 229 -4.58 10.57 3.34
C LEU A 229 -4.23 10.07 4.76
N GLY A 230 -5.20 9.54 5.48
CA GLY A 230 -5.02 9.10 6.87
C GLY A 230 -4.51 7.66 7.03
N MET A 231 -4.78 6.76 6.08
CA MET A 231 -4.37 5.36 6.19
C MET A 231 -3.47 4.90 5.05
N MET A 232 -3.96 5.00 3.82
CA MET A 232 -3.35 4.45 2.63
C MET A 232 -1.95 5.02 2.38
N ALA A 233 -1.81 6.33 2.24
CA ALA A 233 -0.50 6.94 2.02
C ALA A 233 0.47 6.72 3.20
N PRO A 234 0.08 6.93 4.49
CA PRO A 234 0.97 6.63 5.61
C PRO A 234 1.43 5.17 5.66
N PHE A 235 0.54 4.22 5.44
CA PHE A 235 0.87 2.79 5.48
C PHE A 235 1.72 2.36 4.28
N PHE A 236 1.45 2.86 3.07
CA PHE A 236 2.32 2.60 1.92
C PHE A 236 3.71 3.18 2.14
N PHE A 237 3.82 4.47 2.49
CA PHE A 237 5.11 5.12 2.66
C PHE A 237 5.92 4.48 3.79
N SER A 238 5.27 4.12 4.89
CA SER A 238 5.91 3.38 5.99
C SER A 238 6.42 2.02 5.53
N CYS A 239 5.57 1.20 4.90
CA CYS A 239 5.94 -0.12 4.41
C CYS A 239 7.04 -0.09 3.34
N ILE A 240 6.93 0.79 2.34
CA ILE A 240 7.92 0.93 1.28
C ILE A 240 9.25 1.34 1.90
N THR A 241 9.27 2.41 2.69
CA THR A 241 10.51 2.87 3.34
C THR A 241 11.13 1.78 4.21
N TYR A 242 10.34 1.07 5.02
CA TYR A 242 10.84 -0.01 5.86
C TYR A 242 11.46 -1.15 5.04
N SER A 243 10.81 -1.52 3.94
CA SER A 243 11.18 -2.69 3.15
C SER A 243 12.28 -2.43 2.12
N THR A 244 12.43 -1.20 1.61
CA THR A 244 13.40 -0.88 0.56
C THR A 244 14.54 0.03 1.05
N SER A 245 14.26 0.91 2.01
CA SER A 245 15.19 1.92 2.50
C SER A 245 15.20 1.99 4.02
N ARG A 246 15.31 0.83 4.69
CA ARG A 246 15.19 0.70 6.16
C ARG A 246 16.09 1.66 6.95
N TYR A 247 17.27 1.97 6.41
CA TYR A 247 18.23 2.93 6.99
C TYR A 247 17.68 4.36 7.12
N ASN A 248 16.62 4.68 6.38
CA ASN A 248 15.94 5.97 6.37
C ASN A 248 14.62 5.98 7.14
N TYR A 249 14.14 4.82 7.61
CA TYR A 249 12.81 4.68 8.24
C TYR A 249 12.63 5.56 9.49
N GLY A 250 13.66 5.69 10.33
CA GLY A 250 13.60 6.59 11.49
C GLY A 250 13.53 8.08 11.15
N ARG A 251 13.77 8.46 9.89
CA ARG A 251 13.78 9.85 9.42
C ARG A 251 12.49 10.24 8.70
N THR A 252 11.60 9.28 8.39
CA THR A 252 10.30 9.57 7.74
C THR A 252 9.20 10.04 8.69
N VAL A 253 9.55 10.52 9.89
CA VAL A 253 8.62 11.07 10.89
C VAL A 253 7.72 12.19 10.34
N PRO A 254 8.20 13.13 9.50
CA PRO A 254 7.34 14.20 8.98
C PRO A 254 6.19 13.69 8.11
N VAL A 255 6.35 12.55 7.46
CA VAL A 255 5.38 12.01 6.48
C VAL A 255 3.99 11.77 7.07
N PRO A 256 3.80 10.95 8.13
CA PRO A 256 2.49 10.73 8.71
C PRO A 256 1.86 11.99 9.33
N VAL A 257 2.68 12.97 9.74
CA VAL A 257 2.19 14.25 10.28
C VAL A 257 1.66 15.14 9.16
N LEU A 258 2.44 15.33 8.09
CA LEU A 258 2.03 16.13 6.93
C LEU A 258 0.77 15.56 6.28
N LEU A 259 0.65 14.24 6.19
CA LEU A 259 -0.53 13.57 5.63
C LEU A 259 -1.77 13.73 6.52
N LEU A 260 -1.63 13.62 7.86
CA LEU A 260 -2.72 13.89 8.78
C LEU A 260 -3.19 15.34 8.69
N SER A 261 -2.25 16.29 8.68
CA SER A 261 -2.55 17.72 8.53
C SER A 261 -3.21 18.02 7.19
N SER A 262 -2.75 17.38 6.10
CA SER A 262 -3.38 17.47 4.78
C SER A 262 -4.86 17.06 4.85
N TYR A 263 -5.16 15.92 5.49
CA TYR A 263 -6.54 15.48 5.69
C TYR A 263 -7.39 16.49 6.48
N LEU A 264 -6.89 16.93 7.64
CA LEU A 264 -7.64 17.82 8.55
C LEU A 264 -7.91 19.20 7.95
N LEU A 265 -6.98 19.71 7.13
CA LEU A 265 -7.07 21.05 6.53
C LEU A 265 -7.85 21.06 5.21
N ARG A 266 -8.14 19.90 4.62
CA ARG A 266 -8.81 19.78 3.31
C ARG A 266 -10.11 20.57 3.22
N SER A 267 -10.94 20.52 4.26
CA SER A 267 -12.24 21.21 4.28
C SER A 267 -12.13 22.73 4.50
N PHE A 268 -10.97 23.23 4.92
CA PHE A 268 -10.73 24.65 5.19
C PHE A 268 -9.98 25.32 4.03
N ASP A 269 -8.93 24.67 3.53
CA ASP A 269 -8.10 25.16 2.43
C ASP A 269 -7.55 23.98 1.63
N LEU A 270 -8.19 23.73 0.48
CA LEU A 270 -7.81 22.66 -0.43
C LEU A 270 -6.41 22.87 -1.02
N TRP A 271 -6.00 24.12 -1.27
CA TRP A 271 -4.67 24.43 -1.80
C TRP A 271 -3.59 24.07 -0.79
N PHE A 272 -3.76 24.51 0.46
CA PHE A 272 -2.81 24.22 1.52
C PHE A 272 -2.78 22.73 1.88
N SER A 273 -3.94 22.07 1.92
CA SER A 273 -4.05 20.62 2.06
C SER A 273 -3.27 19.87 0.97
N SER A 274 -3.40 20.30 -0.28
CA SER A 274 -2.70 19.71 -1.43
C SER A 274 -1.20 19.93 -1.37
N LEU A 275 -0.74 21.11 -0.93
CA LEU A 275 0.67 21.40 -0.72
C LEU A 275 1.29 20.43 0.31
N LEU A 276 0.59 20.16 1.41
CA LEU A 276 1.06 19.21 2.43
C LEU A 276 1.17 17.78 1.89
N PHE A 277 0.20 17.35 1.06
CA PHE A 277 0.27 16.06 0.38
C PHE A 277 1.48 15.97 -0.56
N ILE A 278 1.71 17.00 -1.39
CA ILE A 278 2.86 17.08 -2.30
C ILE A 278 4.18 17.04 -1.52
N LEU A 279 4.32 17.85 -0.47
CA LEU A 279 5.52 17.88 0.36
C LEU A 279 5.78 16.52 1.02
N SER A 280 4.75 15.85 1.52
CA SER A 280 4.89 14.51 2.11
C SER A 280 5.37 13.47 1.08
N THR A 281 4.85 13.55 -0.15
CA THR A 281 5.19 12.64 -1.25
C THR A 281 6.61 12.89 -1.76
N LEU A 282 7.00 14.14 -1.96
CA LEU A 282 8.37 14.52 -2.34
C LEU A 282 9.38 14.09 -1.26
N TYR A 283 9.04 14.30 0.02
CA TYR A 283 9.88 13.84 1.11
C TYR A 283 10.00 12.31 1.12
N PHE A 284 8.91 11.58 0.92
CA PHE A 284 8.96 10.12 0.76
C PHE A 284 9.85 9.68 -0.40
N ILE A 285 9.73 10.29 -1.59
CA ILE A 285 10.57 10.00 -2.75
C ILE A 285 12.04 10.28 -2.42
N TYR A 286 12.34 11.42 -1.80
CA TYR A 286 13.71 11.76 -1.38
C TYR A 286 14.30 10.70 -0.43
N MET A 287 13.51 10.26 0.56
CA MET A 287 13.94 9.25 1.54
C MET A 287 14.08 7.85 0.92
N THR A 288 13.51 7.61 -0.26
CA THR A 288 13.56 6.33 -0.96
C THR A 288 14.24 6.41 -2.33
N LYS A 289 14.97 7.51 -2.62
CA LYS A 289 15.56 7.83 -3.92
C LYS A 289 16.45 6.72 -4.50
N ASP A 290 17.13 5.98 -3.63
CA ASP A 290 18.02 4.88 -4.02
C ASP A 290 17.26 3.69 -4.64
N ASN A 291 15.93 3.68 -4.56
CA ASN A 291 15.08 2.70 -5.24
C ASN A 291 14.70 3.11 -6.67
N PHE A 292 14.74 4.39 -6.98
CA PHE A 292 14.34 4.93 -8.28
C PHE A 292 15.57 5.06 -9.21
N THR A 293 16.30 3.95 -9.39
CA THR A 293 17.49 3.91 -10.25
C THR A 293 17.43 2.73 -11.21
N LEU A 294 18.10 2.86 -12.36
CA LEU A 294 18.26 1.76 -13.31
C LEU A 294 18.95 0.55 -12.65
N THR A 295 19.89 0.82 -11.74
CA THR A 295 20.55 -0.21 -10.93
C THR A 295 19.54 -1.01 -10.12
N THR A 296 18.59 -0.36 -9.46
CA THR A 296 17.56 -1.05 -8.68
C THR A 296 16.61 -1.85 -9.55
N VAL A 297 16.22 -1.32 -10.72
CA VAL A 297 15.42 -2.05 -11.70
C VAL A 297 16.12 -3.35 -12.12
N ARG A 298 17.43 -3.29 -12.40
CA ARG A 298 18.23 -4.45 -12.81
C ARG A 298 18.59 -5.39 -11.66
N SER A 299 18.80 -4.87 -10.45
CA SER A 299 19.36 -5.63 -9.33
C SER A 299 18.36 -5.99 -8.23
N GLY A 300 17.12 -5.50 -8.31
CA GLY A 300 16.11 -5.72 -7.27
C GLY A 300 16.47 -5.16 -5.88
N MET A 301 17.62 -4.51 -5.75
CA MET A 301 18.16 -3.96 -4.51
C MET A 301 18.38 -2.47 -4.66
N ALA A 302 18.17 -1.70 -3.59
CA ALA A 302 18.44 -0.27 -3.61
C ALA A 302 19.91 -0.01 -3.99
N SER A 303 20.14 0.99 -4.84
CA SER A 303 21.47 1.29 -5.39
C SER A 303 22.53 1.53 -4.31
N LYS A 304 22.14 2.02 -3.13
CA LYS A 304 23.00 2.18 -1.96
C LYS A 304 23.71 0.87 -1.54
N TYR A 305 23.10 -0.28 -1.78
CA TYR A 305 23.64 -1.59 -1.40
C TYR A 305 24.40 -2.27 -2.54
N VAL A 306 24.33 -1.73 -3.76
CA VAL A 306 25.04 -2.23 -4.93
C VAL A 306 26.27 -1.34 -5.12
N ARG A 307 27.46 -1.82 -4.75
CA ARG A 307 28.69 -1.10 -5.09
C ARG A 307 28.77 -0.99 -6.62
N PRO A 308 29.11 0.18 -7.19
CA PRO A 308 29.43 0.22 -8.61
C PRO A 308 30.61 -0.73 -8.87
N PRO A 309 30.60 -1.50 -9.97
CA PRO A 309 31.81 -2.15 -10.42
C PRO A 309 32.85 -1.05 -10.65
N HIS A 310 33.98 -1.14 -9.94
CA HIS A 310 35.18 -0.37 -10.27
C HIS A 310 35.77 -0.86 -11.58
#